data_AF-A0A7Z7YAD6-F1
#
_entry.id   AF-A0A7Z7YAD6-F1
#
_cell.length_a   1.000
_cell.length_b   1.000
_cell.length_c   1.000
_cell.angle_alpha   90.00
_cell.angle_beta   90.00
_cell.angle_gamma   90.00
#
_symmetry.space_group_name_H-M   'P 1'
#
loop_
_entity.id
_entity.type
_entity.pdbx_description
1 polymer ?
#
loop_
_entity_poly.entity_id
_entity_poly.type
_entity_poly.pdbx_seq_one_letter_code
_entity_poly.pdbx_strand_id
1 'polypeptide(L)'
;MMQHAKLDTFMLRILSDIDGQPDWRSAAKVATAYYDGDQLDPRVKDKLKQRGQPTTIHNLIAPTIDGVLGMEAKTRTDLLVCADDPDEQMELMAEAVNAEFADAARLGRLDKARSEAYGSQIKAGVGFVEAYRNPNPFGPKYKIKLIPRDEVFWDWFSTEPDWSDCRWVMRMRWIDIDELATMVPHKAKVLEYAKKDWRGFVDVENLEGLDPLLTSAHEAFNHWSRDHSEYLSHNRERIRLQIVYVRHIERKAVLETQDGRVMEFDPSDLTHAMALAMERATLRQAQVSRIKEE
;
A
#
# COMPACT_ATOMS: atom_id res chain seq x y z
N MET A 1 21.01 -6.73 16.00
CA MET A 1 20.33 -7.94 16.55
C MET A 1 18.98 -7.63 17.18
N MET A 2 18.89 -6.85 18.27
CA MET A 2 17.63 -6.69 19.03
C MET A 2 16.46 -6.04 18.27
N GLN A 3 16.75 -5.21 17.26
CA GLN A 3 15.72 -4.55 16.43
C GLN A 3 15.19 -5.48 15.31
N HIS A 4 16.05 -6.35 14.75
CA HIS A 4 15.65 -7.32 13.72
C HIS A 4 14.78 -8.44 14.29
N ALA A 5 15.12 -9.00 15.45
CA ALA A 5 14.29 -10.02 16.11
C ALA A 5 12.88 -9.50 16.48
N LYS A 6 12.76 -8.19 16.80
CA LYS A 6 11.47 -7.54 17.04
C LYS A 6 10.65 -7.39 15.76
N LEU A 7 11.29 -7.06 14.63
CA LEU A 7 10.66 -6.98 13.32
C LEU A 7 10.17 -8.36 12.85
N ASP A 8 10.96 -9.42 13.06
CA ASP A 8 10.54 -10.78 12.69
C ASP A 8 9.31 -11.22 13.48
N THR A 9 9.29 -10.95 14.79
CA THR A 9 8.11 -11.24 15.64
C THR A 9 6.89 -10.42 15.23
N PHE A 10 7.10 -9.15 14.85
CA PHE A 10 6.04 -8.26 14.39
C PHE A 10 5.45 -8.71 13.05
N MET A 11 6.30 -9.06 12.08
CA MET A 11 5.89 -9.56 10.76
C MET A 11 5.12 -10.88 10.89
N LEU A 12 5.59 -11.81 11.73
CA LEU A 12 4.86 -13.06 11.99
C LEU A 12 3.45 -12.81 12.55
N ARG A 13 3.28 -11.78 13.40
CA ARG A 13 1.97 -11.40 13.94
C ARG A 13 1.03 -10.87 12.85
N ILE A 14 1.52 -10.00 11.96
CA ILE A 14 0.69 -9.49 10.84
C ILE A 14 0.32 -10.62 9.89
N LEU A 15 1.26 -11.49 9.56
CA LEU A 15 0.99 -12.61 8.66
C LEU A 15 -0.04 -13.58 9.26
N SER A 16 0.05 -13.85 10.57
CA SER A 16 -0.98 -14.62 11.28
C SER A 16 -2.34 -13.93 11.28
N ASP A 17 -2.40 -12.60 11.34
CA ASP A 17 -3.65 -11.83 11.25
C ASP A 17 -4.25 -11.94 9.84
N ILE A 18 -3.41 -11.90 8.81
CA ILE A 18 -3.82 -12.11 7.40
C ILE A 18 -4.38 -13.51 7.18
N ASP A 19 -3.71 -14.54 7.72
CA ASP A 19 -4.20 -15.92 7.60
C ASP A 19 -5.56 -16.11 8.30
N GLY A 20 -5.88 -15.26 9.29
CA GLY A 20 -7.17 -15.23 9.99
C GLY A 20 -8.28 -14.46 9.26
N GLN A 21 -7.98 -13.78 8.14
CA GLN A 21 -8.98 -13.00 7.39
C GLN A 21 -10.01 -13.92 6.71
N PRO A 22 -11.27 -13.49 6.57
CA PRO A 22 -12.24 -14.24 5.79
C PRO A 22 -11.81 -14.32 4.32
N ASP A 23 -12.16 -15.41 3.65
CA ASP A 23 -11.86 -15.59 2.22
C ASP A 23 -12.77 -14.76 1.32
N TRP A 24 -12.54 -13.44 1.31
CA TRP A 24 -13.21 -12.51 0.40
C TRP A 24 -12.61 -12.53 -1.01
N ARG A 25 -11.34 -12.96 -1.14
CA ARG A 25 -10.61 -12.93 -2.42
C ARG A 25 -11.14 -13.96 -3.41
N SER A 26 -11.52 -15.15 -2.94
CA SER A 26 -12.18 -16.15 -3.80
C SER A 26 -13.49 -15.62 -4.38
N ALA A 27 -14.33 -14.98 -3.56
CA ALA A 27 -15.58 -14.39 -4.02
C ALA A 27 -15.33 -13.25 -5.02
N ALA A 28 -14.38 -12.36 -4.73
CA ALA A 28 -13.97 -11.27 -5.62
C ALA A 28 -13.44 -11.79 -6.98
N LYS A 29 -12.70 -12.91 -6.97
CA LYS A 29 -12.20 -13.57 -8.18
C LYS A 29 -13.35 -14.10 -9.04
N VAL A 30 -14.33 -14.75 -8.43
CA VAL A 30 -15.54 -15.24 -9.12
C VAL A 30 -16.33 -14.07 -9.72
N ALA A 31 -16.55 -13.00 -8.96
CA ALA A 31 -17.27 -11.81 -9.45
C ALA A 31 -16.56 -11.15 -10.65
N THR A 32 -15.22 -11.08 -10.62
CA THR A 32 -14.44 -10.58 -11.74
C THR A 32 -14.54 -11.52 -12.95
N ALA A 33 -14.44 -12.83 -12.75
CA ALA A 33 -14.58 -13.82 -13.82
C ALA A 33 -15.95 -13.75 -14.51
N TYR A 34 -17.01 -13.48 -13.74
CA TYR A 34 -18.36 -13.32 -14.28
C TYR A 34 -18.50 -12.11 -15.19
N TYR A 35 -17.81 -11.00 -14.86
CA TYR A 35 -17.68 -9.85 -15.74
C TYR A 35 -16.94 -10.22 -17.02
N ASP A 36 -15.83 -10.95 -16.94
CA ASP A 36 -15.04 -11.38 -18.10
C ASP A 36 -15.72 -12.46 -18.97
N GLY A 37 -16.91 -12.92 -18.58
CA GLY A 37 -17.69 -13.94 -19.30
C GLY A 37 -17.34 -15.38 -18.93
N ASP A 38 -16.48 -15.60 -17.94
CA ASP A 38 -16.22 -16.91 -17.35
C ASP A 38 -17.19 -17.20 -16.19
N GLN A 39 -18.43 -17.56 -16.55
CA GLN A 39 -19.54 -17.75 -15.61
C GLN A 39 -19.83 -19.21 -15.29
N LEU A 40 -19.29 -20.14 -16.06
CA LEU A 40 -19.62 -21.57 -15.95
C LEU A 40 -18.57 -22.30 -15.14
N ASP A 41 -19.04 -23.06 -14.15
CA ASP A 41 -18.20 -23.95 -13.36
C ASP A 41 -17.44 -24.94 -14.27
N PRO A 42 -16.14 -25.22 -14.01
CA PRO A 42 -15.35 -26.16 -14.80
C PRO A 42 -16.02 -27.53 -15.00
N ARG A 43 -16.72 -28.06 -13.98
CA ARG A 43 -17.44 -29.34 -14.06
C ARG A 43 -18.60 -29.29 -15.05
N VAL A 44 -19.23 -28.13 -15.21
CA VAL A 44 -20.30 -27.93 -16.19
C VAL A 44 -19.70 -27.88 -17.59
N LYS A 45 -18.60 -27.15 -17.78
CA LYS A 45 -17.86 -27.11 -19.06
C LYS A 45 -17.42 -28.52 -19.50
N ASP A 46 -16.88 -29.30 -18.58
CA ASP A 46 -16.45 -30.68 -18.86
C ASP A 46 -17.62 -31.57 -19.27
N LYS A 47 -18.76 -31.48 -18.57
CA LYS A 47 -19.98 -32.23 -18.94
C LYS A 47 -20.54 -31.82 -20.30
N LEU A 48 -20.55 -30.53 -20.62
CA LEU A 48 -20.98 -30.04 -21.94
C LEU A 48 -20.06 -30.57 -23.04
N LYS A 49 -18.74 -30.54 -22.80
CA LYS A 49 -17.74 -31.08 -23.72
C LYS A 49 -17.89 -32.59 -23.93
N GLN A 50 -18.12 -33.36 -22.86
CA GLN A 50 -18.40 -34.80 -22.96
C GLN A 50 -19.67 -35.11 -23.75
N ARG A 51 -20.68 -34.24 -23.68
CA ARG A 51 -21.94 -34.37 -24.43
C ARG A 51 -21.87 -33.83 -25.85
N GLY A 52 -20.72 -33.28 -26.28
CA GLY A 52 -20.58 -32.62 -27.57
C GLY A 52 -21.43 -31.34 -27.71
N GLN A 53 -21.83 -30.74 -26.59
CA GLN A 53 -22.64 -29.51 -26.57
C GLN A 53 -21.74 -28.27 -26.55
N PRO A 54 -22.04 -27.23 -27.33
CA PRO A 54 -21.30 -25.96 -27.26
C PRO A 54 -21.53 -25.28 -25.91
N THR A 55 -20.50 -24.57 -25.44
CA THR A 55 -20.56 -23.77 -24.22
C THR A 55 -21.11 -22.38 -24.55
N THR A 56 -22.42 -22.18 -24.39
CA THR A 56 -23.07 -20.89 -24.65
C THR A 56 -23.20 -20.09 -23.36
N ILE A 57 -22.75 -18.83 -23.36
CA ILE A 57 -22.82 -17.92 -22.22
C ILE A 57 -23.48 -16.62 -22.67
N HIS A 58 -24.52 -16.19 -21.95
CA HIS A 58 -25.20 -14.92 -22.18
C HIS A 58 -24.88 -13.97 -21.02
N ASN A 59 -23.81 -13.18 -21.18
CA ASN A 59 -23.33 -12.30 -20.13
C ASN A 59 -24.18 -11.02 -20.02
N LEU A 60 -25.10 -10.99 -19.06
CA LEU A 60 -25.88 -9.79 -18.72
C LEU A 60 -25.17 -8.87 -17.73
N ILE A 61 -24.10 -9.33 -17.08
CA ILE A 61 -23.39 -8.62 -16.02
C ILE A 61 -22.46 -7.55 -16.62
N ALA A 62 -21.68 -7.91 -17.64
CA ALA A 62 -20.72 -6.98 -18.25
C ALA A 62 -21.37 -5.71 -18.82
N PRO A 63 -22.45 -5.78 -19.62
CA PRO A 63 -23.08 -4.57 -20.17
C PRO A 63 -23.62 -3.64 -19.09
N THR A 64 -24.15 -4.18 -17.98
CA THR A 64 -24.63 -3.38 -16.86
C THR A 64 -23.48 -2.68 -16.15
N ILE A 65 -22.37 -3.39 -15.88
CA ILE A 65 -21.19 -2.80 -15.26
C ILE A 65 -20.59 -1.72 -16.18
N ASP A 66 -20.47 -1.97 -17.48
CA ASP A 66 -19.93 -1.00 -18.43
C ASP A 66 -20.82 0.25 -18.53
N GLY A 67 -22.14 0.11 -18.41
CA GLY A 67 -23.06 1.23 -18.31
C GLY A 67 -22.78 2.12 -17.09
N VAL A 68 -22.53 1.52 -15.92
CA VAL A 68 -22.18 2.26 -14.68
C VAL A 68 -20.84 2.96 -14.82
N LEU A 69 -19.82 2.29 -15.36
CA LEU A 69 -18.51 2.88 -15.59
C LEU A 69 -18.55 4.02 -16.61
N GLY A 70 -19.39 3.90 -17.65
CA GLY A 70 -19.63 4.97 -18.61
C GLY A 70 -20.30 6.19 -17.99
N MET A 71 -21.22 5.99 -17.04
CA MET A 71 -21.84 7.10 -16.30
C MET A 71 -20.82 7.82 -15.41
N GLU A 72 -20.02 7.09 -14.61
CA GLU A 72 -18.97 7.68 -13.76
C GLU A 72 -17.99 8.52 -14.59
N ALA A 73 -17.52 7.98 -15.71
CA ALA A 73 -16.59 8.68 -16.58
C ALA A 73 -17.16 9.99 -17.13
N LYS A 74 -18.49 10.07 -17.34
CA LYS A 74 -19.18 11.26 -17.83
C LYS A 74 -19.44 12.30 -16.73
N THR A 75 -19.76 11.86 -15.51
CA THR A 75 -20.13 12.74 -14.39
C THR A 75 -18.96 13.12 -13.50
N ARG A 76 -17.75 12.75 -13.89
CA ARG A 76 -16.55 12.97 -13.11
C ARG A 76 -16.29 14.45 -12.87
N THR A 77 -16.00 14.76 -11.61
CA THR A 77 -15.54 16.08 -11.18
C THR A 77 -14.08 16.01 -10.74
N ASP A 78 -13.37 17.11 -10.97
CA ASP A 78 -12.00 17.26 -10.50
C ASP A 78 -11.98 17.66 -9.03
N LEU A 79 -10.88 17.33 -8.36
CA LEU A 79 -10.65 17.74 -6.99
C LEU A 79 -10.12 19.17 -7.00
N LEU A 80 -10.70 20.02 -6.14
CA LEU A 80 -10.31 21.41 -5.97
C LEU A 80 -9.91 21.65 -4.52
N VAL A 81 -8.78 22.31 -4.33
CA VAL A 81 -8.37 22.85 -3.04
C VAL A 81 -9.12 24.17 -2.82
N CYS A 82 -9.87 24.24 -1.72
CA CYS A 82 -10.58 25.44 -1.31
C CYS A 82 -9.94 25.96 -0.01
N ALA A 83 -9.87 27.28 0.13
CA ALA A 83 -9.51 27.89 1.41
C ALA A 83 -10.69 27.78 2.38
N ASP A 84 -10.41 27.43 3.64
CA ASP A 84 -11.43 27.36 4.69
C ASP A 84 -11.93 28.76 5.10
N ASP A 85 -11.01 29.73 5.14
CA ASP A 85 -11.30 31.13 5.48
C ASP A 85 -11.24 32.03 4.23
N PRO A 86 -12.24 32.92 4.02
CA PRO A 86 -12.29 33.84 2.89
C PRO A 86 -11.34 35.01 3.12
N ASP A 87 -10.06 34.80 2.83
CA ASP A 87 -9.01 35.82 2.79
C ASP A 87 -8.42 35.87 1.37
N GLU A 88 -8.28 37.07 0.80
CA GLU A 88 -7.82 37.27 -0.59
C GLU A 88 -6.45 36.62 -0.83
N GLN A 89 -5.57 36.64 0.16
CA GLN A 89 -4.25 36.01 0.05
C GLN A 89 -4.35 34.48 0.05
N MET A 90 -5.21 33.92 0.90
CA MET A 90 -5.43 32.47 0.98
C MET A 90 -6.14 31.94 -0.28
N GLU A 91 -7.06 32.69 -0.85
CA GLU A 91 -7.70 32.36 -2.14
C GLU A 91 -6.68 32.32 -3.28
N LEU A 92 -5.80 33.33 -3.37
CA LEU A 92 -4.73 33.36 -4.37
C LEU A 92 -3.77 32.16 -4.21
N MET A 93 -3.46 31.78 -2.97
CA MET A 93 -2.65 30.59 -2.69
C MET A 93 -3.36 29.30 -3.09
N ALA A 94 -4.66 29.18 -2.82
CA ALA A 94 -5.45 28.03 -3.23
C ALA A 94 -5.49 27.90 -4.76
N GLU A 95 -5.65 29.02 -5.50
CA GLU A 95 -5.59 29.02 -6.96
C GLU A 95 -4.22 28.55 -7.49
N ALA A 96 -3.12 29.04 -6.91
CA ALA A 96 -1.77 28.61 -7.26
C ALA A 96 -1.55 27.10 -6.98
N VAL A 97 -2.04 26.61 -5.84
CA VAL A 97 -1.99 25.17 -5.50
C VAL A 97 -2.82 24.35 -6.47
N ASN A 98 -4.00 24.83 -6.87
CA ASN A 98 -4.87 24.15 -7.84
C ASN A 98 -4.21 24.04 -9.22
N ALA A 99 -3.48 25.07 -9.67
CA ALA A 99 -2.74 25.01 -10.92
C ALA A 99 -1.67 23.90 -10.92
N GLU A 100 -0.84 23.87 -9.87
CA GLU A 100 0.19 22.83 -9.69
C GLU A 100 -0.43 21.42 -9.50
N PHE A 101 -1.54 21.34 -8.76
CA PHE A 101 -2.25 20.09 -8.51
C PHE A 101 -2.86 19.52 -9.80
N ALA A 102 -3.49 20.35 -10.63
CA ALA A 102 -4.05 19.94 -11.91
C ALA A 102 -2.95 19.38 -12.84
N ASP A 103 -1.80 20.03 -12.90
CA ASP A 103 -0.66 19.54 -13.67
C ASP A 103 -0.11 18.22 -13.13
N ALA A 104 0.02 18.10 -11.80
CA ALA A 104 0.44 16.86 -11.16
C ALA A 104 -0.55 15.71 -11.40
N ALA A 105 -1.86 15.97 -11.33
CA ALA A 105 -2.92 14.99 -11.57
C ALA A 105 -2.92 14.49 -13.03
N ARG A 106 -2.77 15.43 -13.98
CA ARG A 106 -2.70 15.13 -15.42
C ARG A 106 -1.46 14.30 -15.77
N LEU A 107 -0.28 14.75 -15.32
CA LEU A 107 0.99 14.06 -15.57
C LEU A 107 1.08 12.72 -14.84
N GLY A 108 0.53 12.65 -13.62
CA GLY A 108 0.48 11.45 -12.79
C GLY A 108 -0.57 10.43 -13.20
N ARG A 109 -1.48 10.78 -14.13
CA ARG A 109 -2.60 9.95 -14.61
C ARG A 109 -3.63 9.60 -13.52
N LEU A 110 -3.92 10.55 -12.63
CA LEU A 110 -4.88 10.39 -11.54
C LEU A 110 -6.24 9.89 -12.04
N ASP A 111 -6.79 10.50 -13.09
CA ASP A 111 -8.11 10.14 -13.61
C ASP A 111 -8.21 8.70 -14.08
N LYS A 112 -7.16 8.22 -14.75
CA LYS A 112 -7.09 6.83 -15.19
C LYS A 112 -7.07 5.90 -13.98
N ALA A 113 -6.20 6.17 -13.00
CA ALA A 113 -6.09 5.36 -11.80
C ALA A 113 -7.40 5.34 -10.99
N ARG A 114 -8.09 6.49 -10.89
CA ARG A 114 -9.41 6.61 -10.25
C ARG A 114 -10.47 5.77 -10.98
N SER A 115 -10.53 5.86 -12.31
CA SER A 115 -11.45 5.06 -13.14
C SER A 115 -11.24 3.56 -12.95
N GLU A 116 -9.97 3.14 -12.97
CA GLU A 116 -9.57 1.75 -12.81
C GLU A 116 -9.89 1.23 -11.40
N ALA A 117 -9.67 2.05 -10.37
CA ALA A 117 -10.00 1.70 -8.99
C ALA A 117 -11.51 1.60 -8.76
N TYR A 118 -12.29 2.55 -9.29
CA TYR A 118 -13.75 2.48 -9.26
C TYR A 118 -14.27 1.23 -10.01
N GLY A 119 -13.69 0.92 -11.18
CA GLY A 119 -13.96 -0.32 -11.88
C GLY A 119 -13.65 -1.57 -11.07
N SER A 120 -12.56 -1.56 -10.30
CA SER A 120 -12.21 -2.64 -9.39
C SER A 120 -13.23 -2.76 -8.24
N GLN A 121 -13.67 -1.64 -7.66
CA GLN A 121 -14.69 -1.62 -6.60
C GLN A 121 -16.03 -2.21 -7.07
N ILE A 122 -16.52 -1.81 -8.25
CA ILE A 122 -17.79 -2.31 -8.79
C ILE A 122 -17.73 -3.82 -9.12
N LYS A 123 -16.57 -4.31 -9.60
CA LYS A 123 -16.41 -5.71 -10.03
C LYS A 123 -16.07 -6.65 -8.87
N ALA A 124 -15.15 -6.23 -8.00
CA ALA A 124 -14.50 -7.06 -7.00
C ALA A 124 -14.76 -6.61 -5.54
N GLY A 125 -15.49 -5.50 -5.35
CA GLY A 125 -15.85 -4.94 -4.05
C GLY A 125 -14.84 -3.92 -3.48
N VAL A 126 -13.59 -3.95 -3.93
CA VAL A 126 -12.53 -3.04 -3.46
C VAL A 126 -11.61 -2.61 -4.61
N GLY A 127 -10.99 -1.46 -4.46
CA GLY A 127 -10.04 -0.91 -5.43
C GLY A 127 -9.08 0.07 -4.76
N PHE A 128 -7.80 -0.05 -5.10
CA PHE A 128 -6.72 0.68 -4.44
C PHE A 128 -5.94 1.53 -5.43
N VAL A 129 -5.58 2.73 -5.03
CA VAL A 129 -4.73 3.63 -5.81
C VAL A 129 -3.50 3.95 -4.98
N GLU A 130 -2.33 3.83 -5.60
CA GLU A 130 -1.06 4.26 -5.01
C GLU A 130 -0.57 5.50 -5.72
N ALA A 131 -0.32 6.56 -4.94
CA ALA A 131 0.39 7.75 -5.38
C ALA A 131 1.80 7.71 -4.79
N TYR A 132 2.83 7.67 -5.64
CA TYR A 132 4.22 7.61 -5.21
C TYR A 132 5.09 8.55 -6.03
N ARG A 133 6.23 8.94 -5.46
CA ARG A 133 7.25 9.74 -6.14
C ARG A 133 7.92 8.87 -7.19
N ASN A 134 8.01 9.37 -8.41
CA ASN A 134 8.64 8.63 -9.49
C ASN A 134 10.16 8.59 -9.26
N PRO A 135 10.78 7.39 -9.18
CA PRO A 135 12.22 7.29 -9.03
C PRO A 135 12.98 7.76 -10.28
N ASN A 136 12.32 7.76 -11.45
CA ASN A 136 12.92 8.26 -12.68
C ASN A 136 12.81 9.79 -12.76
N PRO A 137 13.93 10.54 -12.74
CA PRO A 137 13.93 12.01 -12.75
C PRO A 137 13.47 12.61 -14.08
N PHE A 138 13.48 11.85 -15.18
CA PHE A 138 13.04 12.32 -16.50
C PHE A 138 11.53 12.17 -16.72
N GLY A 139 10.83 11.51 -15.79
CA GLY A 139 9.39 11.30 -15.88
C GLY A 139 8.60 12.34 -15.08
N PRO A 140 7.27 12.16 -14.99
CA PRO A 140 6.45 12.99 -14.11
C PRO A 140 6.89 12.82 -12.66
N LYS A 141 6.83 13.88 -11.86
CA LYS A 141 7.26 13.90 -10.45
C LYS A 141 6.53 12.86 -9.60
N TYR A 142 5.23 12.70 -9.85
CA TYR A 142 4.38 11.73 -9.20
C TYR A 142 3.82 10.74 -10.22
N LYS A 143 3.68 9.49 -9.79
CA LYS A 143 2.97 8.46 -10.54
C LYS A 143 1.82 7.95 -9.68
N ILE A 144 0.64 7.88 -10.30
CA ILE A 144 -0.58 7.43 -9.64
C ILE A 144 -1.10 6.24 -10.46
N LYS A 145 -1.29 5.10 -9.82
CA LYS A 145 -1.68 3.86 -10.51
C LYS A 145 -2.65 3.03 -9.68
N LEU A 146 -3.50 2.26 -10.36
CA LEU A 146 -4.25 1.17 -9.75
C LEU A 146 -3.27 0.14 -9.19
N ILE A 147 -3.55 -0.33 -7.98
CA ILE A 147 -2.89 -1.49 -7.39
C ILE A 147 -3.84 -2.69 -7.46
N PRO A 148 -3.36 -3.87 -7.93
CA PRO A 148 -4.14 -5.09 -7.87
C PRO A 148 -4.56 -5.37 -6.43
N ARG A 149 -5.83 -5.71 -6.22
CA ARG A 149 -6.39 -6.05 -4.90
C ARG A 149 -5.62 -7.16 -4.17
N ASP A 150 -4.99 -8.05 -4.93
CA ASP A 150 -4.25 -9.20 -4.40
C ASP A 150 -2.88 -8.80 -3.81
N GLU A 151 -2.41 -7.58 -4.10
CA GLU A 151 -1.19 -7.01 -3.50
C GLU A 151 -1.46 -6.34 -2.15
N VAL A 152 -2.71 -5.98 -1.81
CA VAL A 152 -3.01 -5.15 -0.64
C VAL A 152 -3.70 -5.98 0.44
N PHE A 153 -3.21 -5.82 1.65
CA PHE A 153 -3.72 -6.39 2.89
C PHE A 153 -3.86 -5.26 3.90
N TRP A 154 -4.92 -5.28 4.68
CA TRP A 154 -5.17 -4.26 5.70
C TRP A 154 -5.78 -4.91 6.93
N ASP A 155 -5.81 -4.16 8.02
CA ASP A 155 -6.50 -4.55 9.25
C ASP A 155 -8.00 -4.76 8.97
N TRP A 156 -8.47 -6.00 9.05
CA TRP A 156 -9.86 -6.36 8.76
C TRP A 156 -10.85 -5.82 9.81
N PHE A 157 -10.35 -5.37 10.96
CA PHE A 157 -11.18 -4.74 11.99
C PHE A 157 -11.41 -3.25 11.72
N SER A 158 -10.80 -2.68 10.68
CA SER A 158 -11.10 -1.32 10.23
C SER A 158 -12.52 -1.25 9.69
N THR A 159 -13.28 -0.30 10.22
CA THR A 159 -14.69 -0.05 9.89
C THR A 159 -14.87 1.21 9.06
N GLU A 160 -13.93 2.15 9.12
CA GLU A 160 -14.02 3.42 8.44
C GLU A 160 -13.55 3.31 6.98
N PRO A 161 -14.30 3.85 5.99
CA PRO A 161 -13.94 3.74 4.56
C PRO A 161 -12.64 4.44 4.17
N ASP A 162 -12.20 5.42 4.96
CA ASP A 162 -10.98 6.20 4.75
C ASP A 162 -9.75 5.61 5.47
N TRP A 163 -9.93 4.48 6.16
CA TRP A 163 -8.90 3.81 6.97
C TRP A 163 -8.33 4.69 8.10
N SER A 164 -9.11 5.64 8.62
CA SER A 164 -8.69 6.46 9.76
C SER A 164 -8.47 5.62 11.04
N ASP A 165 -9.18 4.51 11.18
CA ASP A 165 -9.08 3.57 12.31
C ASP A 165 -8.12 2.39 12.06
N CYS A 166 -7.69 2.20 10.80
CA CYS A 166 -6.86 1.09 10.39
C CYS A 166 -5.48 1.12 11.08
N ARG A 167 -5.11 0.02 11.75
CA ARG A 167 -3.84 -0.08 12.49
C ARG A 167 -2.65 -0.40 11.61
N TRP A 168 -2.88 -1.16 10.55
CA TRP A 168 -1.81 -1.53 9.63
C TRP A 168 -2.35 -1.77 8.22
N VAL A 169 -1.55 -1.39 7.23
CA VAL A 169 -1.79 -1.71 5.82
C VAL A 169 -0.49 -2.27 5.28
N MET A 170 -0.54 -3.48 4.72
CA MET A 170 0.61 -4.10 4.07
C MET A 170 0.37 -4.21 2.57
N ARG A 171 1.39 -3.84 1.81
CA ARG A 171 1.47 -4.16 0.39
C ARG A 171 2.50 -5.24 0.15
N MET A 172 2.08 -6.30 -0.54
CA MET A 172 2.93 -7.37 -1.02
C MET A 172 2.98 -7.36 -2.54
N ARG A 173 4.15 -7.10 -3.13
CA ARG A 173 4.32 -7.10 -4.58
C ARG A 173 5.49 -7.97 -5.01
N TRP A 174 5.34 -8.65 -6.15
CA TRP A 174 6.45 -9.33 -6.79
C TRP A 174 7.30 -8.33 -7.55
N ILE A 175 8.61 -8.34 -7.30
CA ILE A 175 9.57 -7.50 -7.99
C ILE A 175 10.73 -8.36 -8.50
N ASP A 176 11.23 -8.03 -9.69
CA ASP A 176 12.41 -8.67 -10.25
C ASP A 176 13.64 -8.26 -9.38
N ILE A 177 14.51 -9.23 -9.04
CA ILE A 177 15.58 -9.04 -8.05
C ILE A 177 16.61 -7.96 -8.50
N ASP A 178 16.86 -7.86 -9.80
CA ASP A 178 17.73 -6.86 -10.41
C ASP A 178 17.19 -5.42 -10.26
N GLU A 179 15.89 -5.24 -10.45
CA GLU A 179 15.20 -3.98 -10.23
C GLU A 179 15.29 -3.56 -8.75
N LEU A 180 15.05 -4.52 -7.84
CA LEU A 180 15.14 -4.27 -6.41
C LEU A 180 16.57 -3.94 -5.97
N ALA A 181 17.58 -4.64 -6.49
CA ALA A 181 18.99 -4.35 -6.20
C ALA A 181 19.39 -2.93 -6.61
N THR A 182 18.79 -2.40 -7.68
CA THR A 182 18.97 -1.01 -8.10
C THR A 182 18.31 -0.01 -7.14
N MET A 183 17.14 -0.35 -6.57
CA MET A 183 16.46 0.50 -5.58
C MET A 183 17.14 0.50 -4.21
N VAL A 184 17.70 -0.64 -3.78
CA VAL A 184 18.37 -0.80 -2.48
C VAL A 184 19.78 -1.38 -2.64
N PRO A 185 20.76 -0.59 -3.13
CA PRO A 185 22.12 -1.08 -3.40
C PRO A 185 22.82 -1.67 -2.19
N HIS A 186 22.54 -1.14 -0.99
CA HIS A 186 23.10 -1.63 0.28
C HIS A 186 22.65 -3.06 0.64
N LYS A 187 21.55 -3.56 0.05
CA LYS A 187 21.07 -4.95 0.24
C LYS A 187 21.36 -5.86 -0.95
N ALA A 188 22.07 -5.38 -1.98
CA ALA A 188 22.28 -6.15 -3.21
C ALA A 188 22.90 -7.53 -2.96
N LYS A 189 23.91 -7.62 -2.08
CA LYS A 189 24.52 -8.90 -1.70
C LYS A 189 23.51 -9.88 -1.07
N VAL A 190 22.65 -9.38 -0.18
CA VAL A 190 21.58 -10.19 0.45
C VAL A 190 20.65 -10.75 -0.63
N LEU A 191 20.28 -9.94 -1.60
CA LEU A 191 19.39 -10.34 -2.71
C LEU A 191 20.05 -11.38 -3.62
N GLU A 192 21.36 -11.27 -3.88
CA GLU A 192 22.11 -12.27 -4.66
C GLU A 192 22.17 -13.63 -3.97
N TYR A 193 22.35 -13.66 -2.64
CA TYR A 193 22.31 -14.90 -1.87
C TYR A 193 20.90 -15.46 -1.76
N ALA A 194 19.89 -14.60 -1.55
CA ALA A 194 18.49 -15.00 -1.51
C ALA A 194 18.04 -15.67 -2.82
N LYS A 195 18.48 -15.16 -3.99
CA LYS A 195 18.23 -15.77 -5.31
C LYS A 195 18.71 -17.23 -5.40
N LYS A 196 19.75 -17.60 -4.65
CA LYS A 196 20.37 -18.93 -4.66
C LYS A 196 19.91 -19.82 -3.49
N ASP A 197 18.82 -19.47 -2.81
CA ASP A 197 18.38 -20.13 -1.57
C ASP A 197 19.47 -20.15 -0.49
N TRP A 198 20.31 -19.11 -0.46
CA TRP A 198 21.49 -19.04 0.41
C TRP A 198 22.47 -20.22 0.24
N ARG A 199 22.38 -21.00 -0.85
CA ARG A 199 23.33 -22.08 -1.13
C ARG A 199 24.73 -21.52 -1.35
N GLY A 200 25.70 -22.07 -0.62
CA GLY A 200 27.09 -21.57 -0.60
C GLY A 200 27.30 -20.39 0.35
N PHE A 201 26.27 -19.97 1.11
CA PHE A 201 26.49 -19.16 2.30
C PHE A 201 27.09 -20.08 3.37
N VAL A 202 28.38 -19.85 3.64
CA VAL A 202 29.27 -20.59 4.55
C VAL A 202 29.86 -21.88 3.97
N ASP A 203 31.01 -21.73 3.28
CA ASP A 203 32.11 -22.68 3.48
C ASP A 203 32.70 -22.32 4.86
N VAL A 204 32.66 -23.29 5.76
CA VAL A 204 32.81 -23.15 7.20
C VAL A 204 34.28 -22.89 7.53
N GLU A 205 34.73 -21.63 7.70
CA GLU A 205 35.99 -21.32 8.43
C GLU A 205 36.28 -19.82 8.69
N ASN A 206 35.68 -18.85 7.96
CA ASN A 206 35.94 -17.42 8.20
C ASN A 206 34.70 -16.67 8.71
N LEU A 207 34.47 -16.72 10.03
CA LEU A 207 33.44 -15.92 10.71
C LEU A 207 33.89 -14.46 10.96
N GLU A 208 35.19 -14.17 10.84
CA GLU A 208 35.74 -12.82 11.06
C GLU A 208 35.57 -11.95 9.81
N GLY A 209 34.71 -10.92 9.90
CA GLY A 209 34.59 -9.87 8.87
C GLY A 209 33.38 -9.99 7.94
N LEU A 210 32.43 -10.89 8.19
CA LEU A 210 31.17 -10.92 7.44
C LEU A 210 30.30 -9.70 7.75
N ASP A 211 29.63 -9.19 6.71
CA ASP A 211 28.71 -8.06 6.82
C ASP A 211 27.57 -8.40 7.80
N PRO A 212 27.38 -7.63 8.89
CA PRO A 212 26.32 -7.89 9.88
C PRO A 212 24.93 -8.01 9.27
N LEU A 213 24.65 -7.27 8.19
CA LEU A 213 23.38 -7.34 7.48
C LEU A 213 23.17 -8.71 6.82
N LEU A 214 24.24 -9.27 6.25
CA LEU A 214 24.21 -10.54 5.55
C LEU A 214 24.02 -11.72 6.53
N THR A 215 24.73 -11.69 7.66
CA THR A 215 24.55 -12.69 8.73
C THR A 215 23.12 -12.64 9.29
N SER A 216 22.60 -11.45 9.58
CA SER A 216 21.23 -11.29 10.08
C SER A 216 20.18 -11.79 9.09
N ALA A 217 20.38 -11.57 7.79
CA ALA A 217 19.44 -12.03 6.77
C ALA A 217 19.49 -13.55 6.57
N HIS A 218 20.66 -14.19 6.71
CA HIS A 218 20.77 -15.65 6.71
C HIS A 218 20.11 -16.27 7.95
N GLU A 219 20.30 -15.67 9.12
CA GLU A 219 19.60 -16.09 10.34
C GLU A 219 18.08 -16.01 10.15
N ALA A 220 17.56 -14.90 9.63
CA ALA A 220 16.13 -14.75 9.35
C ALA A 220 15.62 -15.79 8.35
N PHE A 221 16.39 -16.11 7.31
CA PHE A 221 16.08 -17.19 6.36
C PHE A 221 15.94 -18.55 7.07
N ASN A 222 16.87 -18.90 7.95
CA ASN A 222 16.83 -20.18 8.67
C ASN A 222 15.69 -20.29 9.70
N HIS A 223 15.27 -19.16 10.27
CA HIS A 223 14.15 -19.11 11.23
C HIS A 223 12.79 -18.98 10.54
N TRP A 224 12.76 -18.80 9.22
CA TRP A 224 11.51 -18.70 8.47
C TRP A 224 10.81 -20.04 8.40
N SER A 225 9.58 -20.09 8.92
CA SER A 225 8.82 -21.34 9.04
C SER A 225 7.80 -21.58 7.92
N ARG A 226 7.58 -20.60 7.02
CA ARG A 226 6.63 -20.72 5.90
C ARG A 226 7.35 -21.19 4.63
N ASP A 227 6.58 -21.64 3.64
CA ASP A 227 7.16 -22.15 2.40
C ASP A 227 7.95 -21.07 1.64
N HIS A 228 9.14 -21.42 1.16
CA HIS A 228 10.03 -20.47 0.47
C HIS A 228 9.45 -19.99 -0.87
N SER A 229 8.53 -20.76 -1.46
CA SER A 229 7.80 -20.35 -2.67
C SER A 229 6.87 -19.14 -2.45
N GLU A 230 6.51 -18.82 -1.19
CA GLU A 230 5.64 -17.69 -0.87
C GLU A 230 6.31 -16.33 -1.12
N TYR A 231 7.64 -16.28 -1.08
CA TYR A 231 8.41 -15.05 -1.25
C TYR A 231 9.47 -15.11 -2.35
N LEU A 232 9.87 -16.29 -2.83
CA LEU A 232 10.85 -16.43 -3.90
C LEU A 232 10.27 -17.24 -5.07
N SER A 233 10.41 -16.69 -6.28
CA SER A 233 10.05 -17.38 -7.51
C SER A 233 11.28 -17.61 -8.37
N HIS A 234 11.71 -18.86 -8.51
CA HIS A 234 12.90 -19.24 -9.27
C HIS A 234 12.75 -19.05 -10.79
N ASN A 235 11.53 -19.17 -11.33
CA ASN A 235 11.31 -19.15 -12.77
C ASN A 235 11.71 -17.82 -13.43
N ARG A 236 11.54 -16.71 -12.70
CA ARG A 236 11.82 -15.35 -13.18
C ARG A 236 12.72 -14.56 -12.21
N GLU A 237 13.27 -15.24 -11.19
CA GLU A 237 14.12 -14.60 -10.18
C GLU A 237 13.43 -13.39 -9.53
N ARG A 238 12.19 -13.63 -9.08
CA ARG A 238 11.38 -12.61 -8.42
C ARG A 238 11.36 -12.83 -6.93
N ILE A 239 11.40 -11.74 -6.18
CA ILE A 239 11.20 -11.74 -4.74
C ILE A 239 9.94 -10.95 -4.39
N ARG A 240 9.21 -11.41 -3.37
CA ARG A 240 8.03 -10.73 -2.87
C ARG A 240 8.47 -9.67 -1.86
N LEU A 241 8.37 -8.41 -2.27
CA LEU A 241 8.59 -7.27 -1.39
C LEU A 241 7.34 -7.02 -0.56
N GLN A 242 7.53 -6.93 0.75
CA GLN A 242 6.49 -6.60 1.72
C GLN A 242 6.82 -5.23 2.31
N ILE A 243 5.87 -4.31 2.22
CA ILE A 243 5.97 -2.97 2.82
C ILE A 243 4.79 -2.82 3.78
N VAL A 244 5.07 -2.57 5.04
CA VAL A 244 4.02 -2.42 6.06
C VAL A 244 3.96 -0.99 6.53
N TYR A 245 2.78 -0.39 6.43
CA TYR A 245 2.46 0.89 7.05
C TYR A 245 1.76 0.62 8.37
N VAL A 246 2.39 1.01 9.48
CA VAL A 246 1.91 0.74 10.84
C VAL A 246 1.53 2.05 11.50
N ARG A 247 0.33 2.08 12.08
CA ARG A 247 -0.15 3.19 12.88
C ARG A 247 0.32 3.04 14.31
N HIS A 248 1.23 3.93 14.70
CA HIS A 248 1.71 4.06 16.07
C HIS A 248 0.87 5.10 16.81
N ILE A 249 0.26 4.65 17.89
CA ILE A 249 -0.55 5.49 18.76
C ILE A 249 0.30 5.84 19.98
N GLU A 250 0.67 7.11 20.09
CA GLU A 250 1.52 7.62 21.16
C GLU A 250 0.78 8.75 21.90
N ARG A 251 0.94 8.83 23.23
CA ARG A 251 0.46 10.01 23.98
C ARG A 251 1.55 11.07 23.96
N LYS A 252 1.22 12.26 23.45
CA LYS A 252 2.14 13.38 23.33
C LYS A 252 1.53 14.66 23.91
N ALA A 253 2.43 15.53 24.33
CA ALA A 253 2.07 16.89 24.71
C ALA A 253 1.73 17.68 23.44
N VAL A 254 0.56 18.29 23.39
CA VAL A 254 0.12 19.15 22.30
C VAL A 254 -0.22 20.53 22.85
N LEU A 255 0.08 21.54 22.05
CA LEU A 255 -0.32 22.92 22.25
C LEU A 255 -1.65 23.17 21.54
N GLU A 256 -2.61 23.71 22.28
CA GLU A 256 -3.87 24.21 21.74
C GLU A 256 -3.86 25.73 21.84
N THR A 257 -3.75 26.40 20.70
CA THR A 257 -3.78 27.87 20.58
C THR A 257 -5.20 28.38 20.80
N GLN A 258 -5.36 29.65 21.23
CA GLN A 258 -6.69 30.26 21.37
C GLN A 258 -7.54 30.24 20.10
N ASP A 259 -6.90 30.21 18.92
CA ASP A 259 -7.56 30.09 17.60
C ASP A 259 -8.05 28.65 17.29
N GLY A 260 -7.96 27.71 18.25
CA GLY A 260 -8.38 26.32 18.10
C GLY A 260 -7.40 25.42 17.34
N ARG A 261 -6.26 25.96 16.89
CA ARG A 261 -5.21 25.17 16.23
C ARG A 261 -4.48 24.29 17.24
N VAL A 262 -4.33 23.01 16.91
CA VAL A 262 -3.60 22.03 17.73
C VAL A 262 -2.30 21.64 17.04
N MET A 263 -1.19 21.72 17.76
CA MET A 263 0.15 21.42 17.26
C MET A 263 0.96 20.62 18.28
N GLU A 264 1.89 19.80 17.81
CA GLU A 264 2.75 19.01 18.70
C GLU A 264 3.71 19.93 19.47
N PHE A 265 3.77 19.77 20.79
CA PHE A 265 4.66 20.60 21.61
C PHE A 265 6.11 20.13 21.44
N ASP A 266 6.92 21.00 20.85
CA ASP A 266 8.37 20.87 20.87
C ASP A 266 8.97 21.82 21.95
N PRO A 267 9.60 21.29 23.02
CA PRO A 267 10.23 22.10 24.06
C PRO A 267 11.42 22.93 23.56
N SER A 268 12.02 22.56 22.42
CA SER A 268 13.18 23.22 21.85
C SER A 268 12.82 24.41 20.94
N ASP A 269 11.56 24.50 20.53
CA ASP A 269 11.06 25.61 19.72
C ASP A 269 10.71 26.82 20.61
N LEU A 270 11.40 27.93 20.38
CA LEU A 270 11.22 29.17 21.12
C LEU A 270 9.79 29.72 20.96
N THR A 271 9.14 29.49 19.81
CA THR A 271 7.79 29.97 19.54
C THR A 271 6.75 29.28 20.42
N HIS A 272 6.89 27.97 20.61
CA HIS A 272 6.05 27.15 21.49
C HIS A 272 6.22 27.54 22.97
N ALA A 273 7.46 27.73 23.41
CA ALA A 273 7.76 28.15 24.77
C ALA A 273 7.20 29.56 25.07
N MET A 274 7.32 30.49 24.11
CA MET A 274 6.78 31.84 24.24
C MET A 274 5.24 31.84 24.23
N ALA A 275 4.59 31.04 23.39
CA ALA A 275 3.13 30.94 23.33
C ALA A 275 2.52 30.45 24.65
N LEU A 276 3.20 29.51 25.32
CA LEU A 276 2.88 29.04 26.67
C LEU A 276 3.09 30.12 27.73
N ALA A 277 4.23 30.80 27.70
CA ALA A 277 4.55 31.86 28.65
C ALA A 277 3.62 33.07 28.55
N MET A 278 3.09 33.35 27.35
CA MET A 278 2.11 34.41 27.10
C MET A 278 0.65 33.99 27.32
N GLU A 279 0.39 32.77 27.80
CA GLU A 279 -0.96 32.20 27.99
C GLU A 279 -1.84 32.20 26.72
N ARG A 280 -1.19 32.24 25.54
CA ARG A 280 -1.85 32.19 24.23
C ARG A 280 -2.08 30.76 23.72
N ALA A 281 -1.49 29.78 24.40
CA ALA A 281 -1.69 28.37 24.13
C ALA A 281 -1.76 27.57 25.43
N THR A 282 -2.57 26.51 25.45
CA THR A 282 -2.67 25.58 26.58
C THR A 282 -1.99 24.26 26.24
N LEU A 283 -1.28 23.67 27.22
CA LEU A 283 -0.65 22.38 27.05
C LEU A 283 -1.60 21.27 27.51
N ARG A 284 -1.86 20.30 26.64
CA ARG A 284 -2.65 19.12 26.96
C ARG A 284 -1.95 17.85 26.49
N GLN A 285 -2.14 16.74 27.22
CA GLN A 285 -1.75 15.42 26.73
C GLN A 285 -2.85 14.86 25.83
N ALA A 286 -2.53 14.64 24.56
CA ALA A 286 -3.43 14.08 23.57
C ALA A 286 -2.87 12.78 22.99
N GLN A 287 -3.77 11.94 22.48
CA GLN A 287 -3.40 10.75 21.72
C GLN A 287 -3.15 11.19 20.28
N VAL A 288 -1.93 10.94 19.80
CA VAL A 288 -1.51 11.28 18.44
C VAL A 288 -1.24 9.98 17.68
N SER A 289 -1.81 9.90 16.47
CA SER A 289 -1.60 8.78 15.56
C SER A 289 -0.53 9.16 14.53
N ARG A 290 0.52 8.35 14.40
CA ARG A 290 1.55 8.51 13.36
C ARG A 290 1.70 7.22 12.57
N ILE A 291 1.75 7.33 11.26
CA ILE A 291 1.99 6.19 10.37
C ILE A 291 3.50 6.11 10.12
N LYS A 292 4.08 4.92 10.31
CA LYS A 292 5.48 4.62 10.00
C LYS A 292 5.53 3.47 9.00
N GLU A 293 6.48 3.54 8.08
CA GLU A 293 6.84 2.41 7.21
C GLU A 293 7.83 1.52 7.97
N GLU A 294 7.52 0.24 8.10
CA GLU A 294 8.35 -0.79 8.77
C GLU A 294 8.67 -1.96 7.83
#